data_AF-A0A0S8EEM9-F1
#
_entry.id   AF-A0A0S8EEM9-F1
#
_cell.length_a   1.000
_cell.length_b   1.000
_cell.length_c   1.000
_cell.angle_alpha   90.00
_cell.angle_beta   90.00
_cell.angle_gamma   90.00
#
_symmetry.space_group_name_H-M   'P 1'
#
loop_
_entity.id
_entity.type
_entity.pdbx_description
1 polymer ?
#
loop_
_entity_poly.entity_id
_entity_poly.type
_entity_poly.pdbx_seq_one_letter_code
_entity_poly.pdbx_strand_id
1 'polypeptide(L)'
;IKEGDLHNIFGCLAFKAFPQLQSHRHALIQAGASAVHMAGSGPALFVLLRDEEQEQRLTRTAAEAGARAFAAATVSSSQALAIEQLPD
;
A
#
# COMPACT_ATOMS: atom_id res chain seq x y z
N ILE A 1 -11.28 2.97 16.40
CA ILE A 1 -10.09 3.50 15.68
C ILE A 1 -10.55 3.82 14.28
N LYS A 2 -10.43 5.07 13.84
CA LYS A 2 -10.68 5.47 12.44
C LYS A 2 -9.37 5.34 11.66
N GLU A 3 -9.44 5.19 10.35
CA GLU A 3 -8.26 5.07 9.48
C GLU A 3 -7.27 6.24 9.68
N GLY A 4 -7.79 7.46 9.89
CA GLY A 4 -6.99 8.66 10.15
C GLY A 4 -6.27 8.68 11.51
N ASP A 5 -6.64 7.79 12.43
CA ASP A 5 -5.97 7.64 13.73
C ASP A 5 -4.75 6.70 13.62
N LEU A 6 -4.59 5.98 12.51
CA LEU A 6 -3.47 5.05 12.28
C LEU A 6 -2.24 5.79 11.77
N HIS A 7 -1.20 5.83 12.60
CA HIS A 7 0.09 6.40 12.24
C HIS A 7 1.20 5.35 12.29
N ASN A 8 2.05 5.36 11.25
CA ASN A 8 3.28 4.58 11.23
C ASN A 8 4.43 5.47 11.73
N ILE A 9 5.02 5.10 12.86
CA ILE A 9 6.09 5.88 13.53
C ILE A 9 7.32 6.10 12.63
N PHE A 10 7.58 5.20 11.68
CA PHE A 10 8.68 5.34 10.73
C PHE A 10 8.40 6.39 9.65
N GLY A 11 7.15 6.82 9.48
CA GLY A 11 6.71 7.71 8.40
C GLY A 11 7.54 8.98 8.29
N CYS A 12 7.79 9.64 9.43
CA CYS A 12 8.57 10.88 9.47
C CYS A 12 9.99 10.72 8.94
N LEU A 13 10.61 9.53 9.08
CA LEU A 13 11.95 9.26 8.56
C LEU A 13 11.90 8.73 7.13
N ALA A 14 10.97 7.82 6.84
CA ALA A 14 10.83 7.21 5.51
C ALA A 14 10.50 8.25 4.43
N PHE A 15 9.59 9.20 4.69
CA PHE A 15 9.30 10.26 3.72
C PHE A 15 10.46 11.26 3.53
N LYS A 16 11.34 11.40 4.52
CA LYS A 16 12.58 12.20 4.37
C LYS A 16 13.63 11.45 3.55
N ALA A 17 13.78 10.15 3.78
CA ALA A 17 14.70 9.29 3.05
C ALA A 17 14.24 9.06 1.60
N PHE A 18 12.93 9.01 1.36
CA PHE A 18 12.31 8.75 0.06
C PHE A 18 11.24 9.82 -0.25
N PRO A 19 11.62 11.05 -0.64
CA PRO A 19 10.66 12.14 -0.89
C PRO A 19 9.61 11.79 -1.95
N GLN A 20 9.97 11.01 -2.97
CA GLN A 20 9.05 10.52 -4.00
C GLN A 20 7.88 9.70 -3.44
N LEU A 21 8.05 9.09 -2.26
CA LEU A 21 7.02 8.31 -1.60
C LEU A 21 5.82 9.17 -1.20
N GLN A 22 6.06 10.43 -0.82
CA GLN A 22 4.99 11.39 -0.53
C GLN A 22 4.22 11.75 -1.81
N SER A 23 4.91 11.86 -2.96
CA SER A 23 4.29 12.10 -4.26
C SER A 23 3.41 10.93 -4.70
N HIS A 24 3.89 9.68 -4.58
CA HIS A 24 3.07 8.49 -4.84
C HIS A 24 1.86 8.43 -3.91
N ARG A 25 2.05 8.72 -2.61
CA ARG A 25 0.97 8.79 -1.63
C ARG A 25 -0.09 9.79 -2.03
N HIS A 26 0.29 11.01 -2.41
CA HIS A 26 -0.66 12.03 -2.86
C HIS A 26 -1.39 11.62 -4.15
N ALA A 27 -0.69 11.06 -5.14
CA ALA A 27 -1.30 10.62 -6.39
C ALA A 27 -2.41 9.57 -6.14
N LEU A 28 -2.15 8.58 -5.28
CA LEU A 28 -3.14 7.55 -4.93
C LEU A 28 -4.35 8.13 -4.19
N ILE A 29 -4.15 9.09 -3.27
CA ILE A 29 -5.26 9.78 -2.60
C ILE A 29 -6.11 10.56 -3.61
N GLN A 30 -5.51 11.30 -4.54
CA GLN A 30 -6.23 12.04 -5.58
C GLN A 30 -6.99 11.10 -6.54
N ALA A 31 -6.48 9.89 -6.76
CA ALA A 31 -7.16 8.86 -7.55
C ALA A 31 -8.27 8.11 -6.76
N GLY A 32 -8.58 8.53 -5.53
CA GLY A 32 -9.71 8.05 -4.76
C GLY A 32 -9.39 6.95 -3.76
N ALA A 33 -8.13 6.79 -3.34
CA ALA A 33 -7.79 5.99 -2.16
C ALA A 33 -8.30 6.70 -0.88
N SER A 34 -9.05 5.98 -0.04
CA SER A 34 -9.57 6.53 1.23
C SER A 34 -8.43 6.92 2.18
N ALA A 35 -7.41 6.06 2.26
CA ALA A 35 -6.18 6.31 2.98
C ALA A 35 -5.05 5.51 2.35
N VAL A 36 -3.82 5.99 2.55
CA VAL A 36 -2.60 5.37 2.04
C VAL A 36 -1.58 5.36 3.17
N HIS A 37 -1.14 4.16 3.53
CA HIS A 37 -0.24 3.91 4.65
C HIS A 37 1.06 3.30 4.16
N MET A 38 2.10 3.41 4.98
CA MET A 38 3.37 2.73 4.74
C MET A 38 3.32 1.32 5.32
N ALA A 39 3.79 0.34 4.55
CA ALA A 39 3.93 -1.04 4.99
C ALA A 39 5.23 -1.22 5.80
N GLY A 40 5.11 -1.52 7.09
CA GLY A 40 6.26 -1.74 7.98
C GLY A 40 7.19 -0.52 8.05
N SER A 41 8.49 -0.71 7.83
CA SER A 41 9.48 0.39 7.76
C SER A 41 9.59 1.05 6.38
N GLY A 42 8.77 0.64 5.40
CA GLY A 42 8.82 1.12 4.02
C GLY A 42 9.87 0.40 3.15
N PRO A 43 10.09 0.87 1.91
CA PRO A 43 9.50 2.05 1.28
C PRO A 43 8.13 1.78 0.62
N ALA A 44 7.54 0.59 0.79
CA ALA A 44 6.25 0.27 0.18
C ALA A 44 5.08 1.04 0.83
N LEU A 45 4.11 1.43 0.00
CA LEU A 45 2.79 1.90 0.43
C LEU A 45 1.77 0.79 0.24
N PHE A 46 0.70 0.81 1.04
CA PHE A 46 -0.48 -0.02 0.83
C PHE A 46 -1.75 0.79 0.97
N VAL A 47 -2.79 0.29 0.30
CA VAL A 47 -4.15 0.83 0.29
C VAL A 47 -5.10 -0.33 0.47
N LEU A 48 -6.12 -0.16 1.33
CA LEU A 48 -7.23 -1.10 1.39
C LEU A 48 -8.22 -0.74 0.27
N LEU A 49 -8.47 -1.71 -0.59
CA LEU A 49 -9.35 -1.57 -1.75
C LEU A 49 -10.79 -1.92 -1.36
N ARG A 50 -11.74 -1.20 -1.94
CA ARG A 50 -13.18 -1.47 -1.79
C ARG A 50 -13.68 -2.46 -2.82
N ASP A 51 -13.14 -2.39 -4.04
CA ASP A 51 -13.58 -3.14 -5.21
C ASP A 51 -12.48 -3.18 -6.29
N GLU A 52 -12.71 -4.02 -7.31
CA GLU A 52 -11.81 -4.19 -8.46
C GLU A 52 -11.68 -2.93 -9.32
N GLU A 53 -12.71 -2.09 -9.38
CA GLU A 53 -12.65 -0.83 -10.15
C GLU A 53 -11.63 0.13 -9.52
N GLN A 54 -11.63 0.22 -8.19
CA GLN A 54 -10.65 0.98 -7.45
C GLN A 54 -9.25 0.38 -7.59
N GLU A 55 -9.11 -0.95 -7.58
CA GLU A 55 -7.83 -1.62 -7.84
C GLU A 55 -7.22 -1.19 -9.17
N GLN A 56 -7.99 -1.29 -10.26
CA GLN A 56 -7.53 -0.96 -11.61
C GLN A 56 -7.12 0.50 -11.73
N ARG A 57 -7.95 1.41 -11.19
CA ARG A 57 -7.67 2.84 -11.20
C ARG A 57 -6.39 3.17 -10.44
N LEU A 58 -6.23 2.66 -9.21
CA LEU A 58 -5.06 2.94 -8.39
C LEU A 58 -3.79 2.28 -8.93
N THR A 59 -3.90 1.10 -9.54
CA THR A 59 -2.77 0.43 -10.22
C THR A 59 -2.28 1.25 -11.39
N ARG A 60 -3.18 1.79 -12.22
CA ARG A 60 -2.81 2.70 -13.31
C ARG A 60 -2.15 3.97 -12.79
N THR A 61 -2.73 4.61 -11.77
CA THR A 61 -2.14 5.82 -11.15
C THR A 61 -0.75 5.55 -10.56
N ALA A 62 -0.54 4.38 -9.93
CA ALA A 62 0.78 4.00 -9.44
C ALA A 62 1.80 3.89 -10.58
N ALA A 63 1.43 3.22 -11.66
CA ALA A 63 2.29 3.06 -12.84
C ALA A 63 2.63 4.41 -13.50
N GLU A 64 1.65 5.30 -13.68
CA GLU A 64 1.84 6.65 -14.21
C GLU A 64 2.76 7.50 -13.31
N ALA A 65 2.72 7.26 -12.00
CA ALA A 65 3.61 7.89 -11.03
C ALA A 65 4.99 7.22 -10.95
N GLY A 66 5.28 6.18 -11.74
CA GLY A 66 6.57 5.46 -11.75
C GLY A 66 6.73 4.41 -10.66
N ALA A 67 5.64 3.98 -10.02
CA ALA A 67 5.63 2.94 -9.00
C ALA A 67 5.04 1.62 -9.54
N ARG A 68 5.53 0.49 -9.00
CA ARG A 68 4.95 -0.83 -9.27
C ARG A 68 3.89 -1.15 -8.21
N ALA A 69 2.70 -1.53 -8.65
CA ALA A 69 1.62 -1.99 -7.78
C ALA A 69 1.50 -3.51 -7.81
N PHE A 70 1.10 -4.09 -6.67
CA PHE A 70 0.79 -5.51 -6.52
C PHE A 70 -0.55 -5.63 -5.81
N ALA A 71 -1.52 -6.29 -6.44
CA ALA A 71 -2.75 -6.67 -5.78
C ALA A 71 -2.48 -7.88 -4.87
N ALA A 72 -3.00 -7.84 -3.65
CA ALA A 72 -2.87 -8.92 -2.69
C ALA A 72 -4.19 -9.09 -1.95
N ALA A 73 -4.55 -10.34 -1.67
CA ALA A 73 -5.69 -10.69 -0.84
C ALA A 73 -5.30 -10.72 0.63
N THR A 74 -6.22 -10.33 1.52
CA THR A 74 -6.09 -10.61 2.94
C THR A 74 -6.19 -12.11 3.17
N VAL A 75 -5.15 -12.70 3.74
CA VAL A 75 -5.15 -14.10 4.16
C VAL A 75 -5.64 -14.22 5.59
N SER A 76 -6.37 -15.30 5.87
CA SER A 76 -6.75 -15.66 7.24
C SER A 76 -5.53 -16.11 8.06
N SER A 77 -5.67 -16.13 9.39
CA SER A 77 -4.59 -16.60 10.27
C SER A 77 -4.16 -18.05 9.96
N SER A 78 -5.09 -18.91 9.55
CA SER A 78 -4.74 -20.30 9.17
C SER A 78 -3.94 -20.35 7.88
N GLN A 79 -4.29 -19.54 6.88
CA GLN A 79 -3.53 -19.42 5.64
C GLN A 79 -2.15 -18.81 5.88
N ALA A 80 -2.05 -17.76 6.70
CA ALA A 80 -0.77 -17.10 7.01
C ALA A 80 0.22 -18.00 7.78
N LEU A 81 -0.28 -18.99 8.51
CA LEU A 81 0.52 -19.95 9.29
C LEU A 81 0.67 -21.30 8.60
N ALA A 82 0.13 -21.46 7.38
CA ALA A 82 0.26 -22.68 6.62
C ALA A 82 1.72 -22.90 6.20
N ILE A 83 2.19 -24.14 6.28
CA ILE A 83 3.49 -24.53 5.73
C ILE A 83 3.28 -24.86 4.26
N GLU A 84 3.84 -24.04 3.38
CA GLU A 84 3.86 -24.29 1.94
C GLU A 84 5.26 -24.71 1.50
N GLN A 85 5.36 -25.74 0.65
CA GLN A 85 6.61 -25.99 -0.08
C GLN A 85 6.65 -25.04 -1.26
N LEU A 86 7.64 -24.15 -1.27
CA LEU A 86 7.90 -23.33 -2.44
C LEU A 86 8.42 -24.24 -3.57
N PRO A 87 8.00 -24.00 -4.82
CA PRO A 87 8.58 -24.70 -5.96
C PRO A 87 10.09 -24.44 -6.04
N ASP A 88 10.84 -25.46 -6.45
CA ASP A 88 12.30 -25.40 -6.71
C ASP A 88 12.66 -24.32 -7.75
#